data_AF-V9F4F0-F1
#
_entry.id   AF-V9F4F0-F1
#
_cell.length_a   1.000
_cell.length_b   1.000
_cell.length_c   1.000
_cell.angle_alpha   90.00
_cell.angle_beta   90.00
_cell.angle_gamma   90.00
#
_symmetry.space_group_name_H-M   'P 1'
#
loop_
_entity.id
_entity.type
_entity.pdbx_description
1 polymer ?
#
loop_
_entity_poly.entity_id
_entity_poly.type
_entity_poly.pdbx_seq_one_letter_code
_entity_poly.pdbx_strand_id
1 'polypeptide(L)' 'MLLVNWEGIELPTFLVFKIAPSKVKEKRVQNDTQRHGSSSTKWNREIRPLQERHNCQIYDDDIEANGDFDSDSE' A
#
# COMPACT_ATOMS: atom_id res chain seq x y z
N MET A 1 -10.55 -15.97 1.07
CA MET A 1 -11.50 -15.12 0.32
C MET A 1 -11.02 -15.16 -1.13
N LEU A 2 -11.83 -15.62 -2.08
CA LEU A 2 -11.43 -15.66 -3.49
C LEU A 2 -11.87 -14.34 -4.15
N LEU A 3 -10.94 -13.60 -4.72
CA LEU A 3 -11.23 -12.54 -5.67
C LEU A 3 -11.06 -13.14 -7.07
N VAL A 4 -12.11 -13.14 -7.86
CA VAL A 4 -12.08 -13.72 -9.21
C VAL A 4 -12.67 -12.70 -10.17
N ASN A 5 -11.99 -12.46 -11.28
CA ASN A 5 -12.52 -11.60 -12.33
C ASN A 5 -13.60 -12.34 -13.16
N TRP A 6 -14.23 -11.63 -14.11
CA TRP A 6 -15.28 -12.21 -14.95
C TRP A 6 -14.79 -13.33 -15.90
N GLU A 7 -13.48 -13.45 -16.09
CA GLU A 7 -12.82 -14.50 -16.91
C GLU A 7 -12.44 -15.74 -16.08
N GLY A 8 -12.69 -15.74 -14.77
CA GLY A 8 -12.32 -16.83 -13.88
C GLY A 8 -10.88 -16.75 -13.35
N ILE A 9 -10.17 -15.63 -13.56
CA ILE A 9 -8.80 -15.44 -13.08
C ILE A 9 -8.81 -15.05 -11.61
N GLU A 10 -8.10 -15.83 -10.78
CA GLU A 10 -7.89 -15.52 -9.37
C GLU A 10 -6.97 -14.31 -9.20
N LEU A 11 -7.43 -13.33 -8.42
CA LEU A 11 -6.68 -12.14 -8.07
C LEU A 11 -6.12 -12.29 -6.64
N PRO A 12 -4.90 -11.75 -6.38
CA PRO A 12 -4.36 -11.70 -5.04
C PRO A 12 -5.32 -10.98 -4.09
N THR A 13 -5.55 -11.57 -2.91
CA THR A 13 -6.31 -10.86 -1.87
C THR A 13 -5.51 -9.66 -1.40
N PHE A 14 -6.18 -8.55 -1.07
CA PHE A 14 -5.51 -7.40 -0.50
C PHE A 14 -6.12 -6.96 0.83
N LEU A 15 -5.30 -6.31 1.65
CA LEU A 15 -5.68 -5.67 2.91
C LEU A 15 -5.14 -4.25 2.90
N VAL A 16 -5.91 -3.33 3.47
CA VAL A 16 -5.47 -1.94 3.66
C VAL A 16 -5.47 -1.67 5.17
N PHE A 17 -4.35 -1.21 5.71
CA PHE A 17 -4.23 -0.80 7.10
C PHE A 17 -4.05 0.70 7.18
N LYS A 18 -4.71 1.35 8.12
CA LYS A 18 -4.43 2.75 8.42
C LYS A 18 -3.17 2.85 9.28
N ILE A 19 -2.08 3.37 8.73
CA ILE A 19 -0.82 3.60 9.45
C ILE A 19 -0.54 5.10 9.44
N ALA A 20 0.08 5.61 10.51
CA ALA A 20 0.48 7.01 10.55
C ALA A 20 1.69 7.22 9.61
N PRO A 21 1.61 8.17 8.66
CA PRO A 21 2.69 8.38 7.70
C PRO A 21 3.91 8.97 8.37
N SER A 22 5.06 8.86 7.70
CA SER A 22 6.28 9.51 8.19
C SER A 22 6.11 11.05 8.20
N LYS A 23 6.65 11.69 9.25
CA LYS A 23 6.74 13.15 9.33
C LYS A 23 7.77 13.75 8.35
N VAL A 24 8.68 12.92 7.83
CA VAL A 24 9.73 13.34 6.89
C VAL A 24 9.25 13.06 5.47
N LYS A 25 9.08 14.12 4.65
CA LYS A 25 8.51 14.03 3.29
C LYS A 25 9.25 13.07 2.38
N GLU A 26 10.59 13.13 2.34
CA GLU A 26 11.41 12.24 1.50
C GLU A 26 11.23 10.76 1.89
N LYS A 27 11.13 10.47 3.19
CA LYS A 27 10.89 9.12 3.69
C LYS A 27 9.48 8.64 3.38
N ARG A 28 8.50 9.56 3.35
CA ARG A 28 7.12 9.25 2.93
C ARG A 28 7.09 8.79 1.48
N VAL A 29 7.59 9.62 0.56
CA VAL A 29 7.67 9.28 -0.88
C VAL A 29 8.40 7.95 -1.12
N GLN A 30 9.51 7.71 -0.41
CA GLN A 30 10.23 6.44 -0.52
C GLN A 30 9.41 5.24 -0.02
N ASN A 31 8.67 5.40 1.08
CA ASN A 31 7.81 4.34 1.63
C ASN A 31 6.61 4.07 0.72
N ASP A 32 5.98 5.11 0.18
CA ASP A 32 4.81 4.99 -0.69
C ASP A 32 5.19 4.22 -1.96
N THR A 33 6.32 4.60 -2.57
CA THR A 33 6.81 3.99 -3.81
C THR A 33 7.30 2.56 -3.64
N GLN A 34 8.04 2.27 -2.57
CA GLN A 34 8.78 1.00 -2.44
C GLN A 34 8.15 0.00 -1.47
N ARG A 35 7.27 0.46 -0.58
CA ARG A 35 6.83 -0.29 0.62
C ARG A 35 5.34 -0.11 0.89
N HIS A 36 4.58 0.30 -0.12
CA HIS A 36 3.13 0.44 -0.03
C HIS A 36 2.72 1.34 1.15
N GLY A 37 3.45 2.45 1.36
CA GLY A 37 3.24 3.41 2.46
C GLY A 37 3.90 3.02 3.79
N SER A 38 4.31 1.75 3.95
CA SER A 38 4.89 1.26 5.20
C SER A 38 6.34 1.71 5.43
N SER A 39 6.69 1.98 6.68
CA SER A 39 8.09 2.21 7.08
C SER A 39 8.98 0.98 6.79
N SER A 40 10.27 1.20 6.53
CA SER A 40 11.23 0.12 6.25
C SER A 40 11.29 -0.96 7.34
N THR A 41 11.23 -0.58 8.61
CA THR A 41 11.24 -1.54 9.72
C THR A 41 10.02 -2.43 9.72
N LYS A 42 8.82 -1.83 9.60
CA LYS A 42 7.55 -2.58 9.58
C LYS A 42 7.43 -3.44 8.32
N TRP A 43 7.86 -2.89 7.19
CA TRP A 43 7.92 -3.60 5.91
C TRP A 43 8.71 -4.90 6.02
N ASN A 44 9.96 -4.82 6.49
CA ASN A 44 10.86 -5.96 6.55
C ASN A 44 10.48 -6.99 7.63
N ARG A 45 9.92 -6.54 8.76
CA ARG A 45 9.64 -7.42 9.90
C ARG A 45 8.27 -8.07 9.87
N GLU A 46 7.27 -7.37 9.33
CA GLU A 46 5.87 -7.78 9.47
C GLU A 46 5.19 -7.91 8.12
N ILE A 47 5.15 -6.83 7.32
CA ILE A 47 4.33 -6.76 6.12
C ILE A 47 4.78 -7.75 5.06
N ARG A 48 6.05 -7.70 4.66
CA ARG A 48 6.57 -8.60 3.61
C ARG A 48 6.43 -10.08 3.98
N PRO A 49 6.84 -10.54 5.19
CA PRO A 49 6.61 -11.93 5.59
C PRO A 49 5.13 -12.34 5.59
N LEU A 50 4.22 -11.44 5.98
CA LEU A 50 2.78 -11.72 5.96
C LEU A 50 2.25 -11.87 4.54
N GLN A 51 2.66 -10.99 3.62
CA GLN A 51 2.29 -11.09 2.20
C GLN A 51 2.76 -12.41 1.59
N GLU A 52 4.02 -12.78 1.80
CA GLU A 52 4.60 -14.03 1.29
C GLU A 52 3.90 -15.26 1.88
N ARG A 53 3.56 -15.24 3.18
CA ARG A 53 2.89 -16.35 3.86
C ARG A 53 1.45 -16.55 3.42
N HIS A 54 0.72 -15.48 3.14
CA HIS A 54 -0.71 -15.51 2.87
C HIS A 54 -1.07 -15.27 1.40
N ASN A 55 -0.08 -15.09 0.54
CA ASN A 55 -0.25 -14.72 -0.86
C ASN A 55 -1.23 -13.53 -1.03
N CYS A 56 -1.01 -12.50 -0.23
CA CYS A 56 -1.84 -11.30 -0.20
C CYS A 56 -1.00 -10.04 -0.40
N GLN A 57 -1.65 -8.95 -0.78
CA GLN A 57 -1.07 -7.62 -0.84
C GLN A 57 -1.54 -6.79 0.35
N ILE A 58 -0.65 -6.04 0.96
CA ILE A 58 -0.94 -5.22 2.13
C ILE A 58 -0.51 -3.80 1.81
N TYR A 59 -1.47 -2.89 1.88
CA TYR A 59 -1.29 -1.48 1.61
C TYR A 59 -1.52 -0.65 2.87
N ASP A 60 -0.89 0.51 2.92
CA ASP A 60 -1.27 1.58 3.83
C ASP A 60 -2.45 2.39 3.26
N ASP A 61 -3.31 2.89 4.15
CA ASP A 61 -4.40 3.80 3.82
C ASP A 61 -3.94 5.25 4.00
N ASP A 62 -3.40 5.84 2.94
CA ASP A 62 -3.02 7.26 2.93
C ASP A 62 -4.26 8.16 2.85
N ILE A 63 -4.96 8.33 3.98
CA ILE A 63 -6.13 9.22 4.06
C ILE A 63 -5.74 10.72 4.02
N GLU A 64 -4.45 11.10 4.03
CA GLU A 64 -4.06 12.52 3.93
C GLU A 64 -2.88 12.79 2.98
N ALA A 65 -3.19 12.86 1.67
CA ALA A 65 -2.48 13.70 0.69
C ALA A 65 -3.24 13.95 -0.64
N ASN A 66 -4.56 13.71 -0.74
CA ASN A 66 -5.37 14.31 -1.82
C ASN A 66 -5.78 15.75 -1.45
N GLY A 67 -4.81 16.55 -1.02
CA GLY A 67 -4.86 17.99 -1.23
C GLY A 67 -3.97 18.22 -2.45
N ASP A 68 -4.56 18.77 -3.50
CA ASP A 68 -3.92 19.08 -4.80
C ASP A 68 -3.86 17.88 -5.76
N PHE A 69 -5.03 17.35 -6.12
CA PHE A 69 -5.22 16.90 -7.50
C PHE A 69 -5.22 18.18 -8.34
N ASP A 70 -4.03 18.63 -8.77
CA ASP A 70 -3.89 19.74 -9.72
C ASP A 70 -4.72 19.40 -10.95
N SER A 71 -5.90 20.01 -11.00
CA SER A 71 -6.77 20.07 -12.15
C SER A 71 -6.21 21.07 -13.16
N ASP A 72 -4.95 20.90 -13.56
CA ASP A 72 -4.34 21.62 -14.67
C ASP A 72 -3.74 20.59 -15.62
N SER A 73 -4.62 20.02 -16.43
CA SER A 73 -4.28 19.50 -17.74
C SER A 73 -5.16 20.25 -18.73
N GLU A 74 -4.61 21.34 -19.28
CA GLU A 74 -5.08 21.97 -20.52
C GLU A 74 -5.10 20.95 -21.68
#